data_AF-A0A933WUS7-F1
#
_entry.id   AF-A0A933WUS7-F1
#
_cell.length_a   1.000
_cell.length_b   1.000
_cell.length_c   1.000
_cell.angle_alpha   90.00
_cell.angle_beta   90.00
_cell.angle_gamma   90.00
#
_symmetry.space_group_name_H-M   'P 1'
#
loop_
_entity.id
_entity.type
_entity.pdbx_description
1 polymer ?
#
loop_
_entity_poly.entity_id
_entity_poly.type
_entity_poly.pdbx_seq_one_letter_code
_entity_poly.pdbx_strand_id
1 'polypeptide(L)'
;MEQGKALRQLEGKLSMVGDHVSVLSGKLEDLLFRAQRIAHSLKEDGKSKVKVADTMFGYDLQTFRRDVRAFGQEAGGLSSVLGSLEHGAAYDESSVMHAQAVMRLADRAHKGVSALLDKAVLAHQHIREAEHKVEAWYMVQEMTSLAQMTQVLPGMANKVLLGVSSRKAGEPVPAPADAPAHSGGGGPVHAPASVSGPILQRKAAVPLRPVGRMVQGSVVNLPAIPPAPPPRP
;
A
#
# COMPACT_ATOMS: atom_id res chain seq x y z
N MET A 1 7.38 21.82 -16.90
CA MET A 1 5.93 21.65 -17.13
C MET A 1 5.50 20.24 -17.53
N GLU A 2 6.32 19.43 -18.21
CA GLU A 2 5.93 18.05 -18.60
C GLU A 2 5.88 17.08 -17.40
N GLN A 3 6.81 17.21 -16.45
CA GLN A 3 6.91 16.33 -15.27
C GLN A 3 5.66 16.37 -14.38
N GLY A 4 5.12 17.56 -14.10
CA GLY A 4 3.88 17.70 -13.32
C GLY A 4 2.67 17.02 -13.97
N LYS A 5 2.56 17.07 -15.31
CA LYS A 5 1.51 16.34 -16.04
C LYS A 5 1.68 14.83 -15.91
N ALA A 6 2.91 14.34 -16.03
CA ALA A 6 3.20 12.91 -15.91
C ALA A 6 2.97 12.39 -14.48
N LEU A 7 3.34 13.17 -13.45
CA LEU A 7 3.05 12.85 -12.05
C LEU A 7 1.55 12.80 -11.77
N ARG A 8 0.78 13.75 -12.32
CA ARG A 8 -0.68 13.76 -12.20
C ARG A 8 -1.33 12.55 -12.90
N GLN A 9 -0.81 12.14 -14.06
CA GLN A 9 -1.28 10.92 -14.73
C GLN A 9 -0.95 9.67 -13.91
N LEU A 10 0.25 9.60 -13.33
CA LEU A 10 0.66 8.49 -12.47
C LEU A 10 -0.18 8.43 -11.18
N GLU A 11 -0.49 9.58 -10.58
CA GLU A 11 -1.41 9.70 -9.45
C GLU A 11 -2.76 9.05 -9.78
N GLY A 12 -3.34 9.37 -10.94
CA GLY A 12 -4.59 8.76 -11.41
C GLY A 12 -4.49 7.23 -11.57
N LYS A 13 -3.40 6.73 -12.16
CA LYS A 13 -3.16 5.28 -12.30
C LYS A 13 -3.03 4.58 -10.95
N LEU A 14 -2.30 5.17 -10.01
CA LEU A 14 -2.15 4.64 -8.66
C LEU A 14 -3.47 4.68 -7.86
N SER A 15 -4.33 5.67 -8.11
CA SER A 15 -5.68 5.71 -7.53
C SER A 15 -6.50 4.52 -8.00
N MET A 16 -6.53 4.25 -9.32
CA MET A 16 -7.25 3.09 -9.88
C MET A 16 -6.73 1.76 -9.31
N VAL A 17 -5.42 1.65 -9.10
CA VAL A 17 -4.79 0.49 -8.46
C VAL A 17 -5.34 0.29 -7.04
N GLY A 18 -5.55 1.37 -6.29
CA GLY A 18 -6.21 1.32 -4.98
C GLY A 18 -7.65 0.80 -5.04
N ASP A 19 -8.41 1.20 -6.07
CA ASP A 19 -9.78 0.71 -6.29
C ASP A 19 -9.79 -0.79 -6.64
N HIS A 20 -8.87 -1.23 -7.51
CA HIS A 20 -8.70 -2.64 -7.86
C HIS A 20 -8.33 -3.50 -6.65
N VAL A 21 -7.43 -3.02 -5.79
CA VAL A 21 -7.11 -3.68 -4.51
C VAL A 21 -8.36 -3.86 -3.64
N SER A 22 -9.23 -2.85 -3.59
CA SER A 22 -10.46 -2.90 -2.80
C SER A 22 -11.45 -3.93 -3.35
N VAL A 23 -11.62 -3.98 -4.68
CA VAL A 23 -12.45 -4.99 -5.36
C VAL A 23 -11.91 -6.41 -5.14
N LEU A 24 -10.60 -6.62 -5.29
CA LEU A 24 -9.97 -7.91 -5.03
C LEU A 24 -10.10 -8.31 -3.55
N SER A 25 -10.06 -7.36 -2.62
CA SER A 25 -10.29 -7.62 -1.20
C SER A 25 -11.68 -8.19 -0.94
N GLY A 26 -12.73 -7.57 -1.48
CA GLY A 26 -14.09 -8.06 -1.32
C GLY A 26 -14.29 -9.46 -1.90
N LYS A 27 -13.71 -9.74 -3.08
CA LYS A 27 -13.76 -11.08 -3.69
C LYS A 27 -13.03 -12.12 -2.85
N LEU A 28 -11.87 -11.77 -2.31
CA LEU A 28 -11.08 -12.68 -1.49
C LEU A 28 -11.70 -12.95 -0.13
N GLU A 29 -12.37 -11.96 0.46
CA GLU A 29 -13.16 -12.14 1.68
C GLU A 29 -14.34 -13.10 1.46
N ASP A 30 -15.10 -12.95 0.36
CA ASP A 30 -16.16 -13.89 0.01
C ASP A 30 -15.60 -15.32 -0.18
N LEU A 31 -14.49 -15.46 -0.90
CA LEU A 31 -13.80 -16.74 -1.06
C LEU A 31 -13.34 -17.33 0.29
N LEU A 32 -12.81 -16.50 1.20
CA LEU A 32 -12.38 -16.94 2.53
C LEU A 32 -13.58 -17.43 3.35
N PHE A 33 -14.69 -16.70 3.37
CA PHE A 33 -15.89 -17.11 4.09
C PHE A 33 -16.45 -18.44 3.56
N ARG A 34 -16.48 -18.61 2.24
CA ARG A 34 -16.91 -19.87 1.63
C ARG A 34 -15.93 -21.01 1.93
N ALA A 35 -14.62 -20.76 1.86
CA ALA A 35 -13.60 -21.74 2.22
C ALA A 35 -13.74 -22.21 3.68
N GLN A 36 -13.99 -21.27 4.61
CA GLN A 36 -14.25 -21.59 6.01
C GLN A 36 -15.51 -22.42 6.19
N ARG A 37 -16.60 -22.07 5.49
CA ARG A 37 -17.85 -22.83 5.51
C ARG A 37 -17.63 -24.26 5.02
N ILE A 38 -16.92 -24.45 3.89
CA ILE A 38 -16.58 -25.76 3.33
C ILE A 38 -15.74 -26.57 4.33
N ALA A 39 -14.70 -25.97 4.89
CA ALA A 39 -13.84 -26.62 5.88
C ALA A 39 -14.62 -27.02 7.15
N HIS A 40 -15.56 -26.19 7.61
CA HIS A 40 -16.42 -26.52 8.75
C HIS A 40 -17.33 -27.72 8.45
N SER A 41 -18.00 -27.70 7.30
CA SER A 41 -18.85 -28.82 6.90
C SER A 41 -18.06 -30.12 6.73
N LEU A 42 -16.87 -30.09 6.13
CA LEU A 42 -16.02 -31.28 6.02
C LEU A 42 -15.63 -31.87 7.38
N LYS A 43 -15.45 -31.03 8.41
CA LYS A 43 -15.17 -31.47 9.79
C LYS A 43 -16.39 -32.11 10.45
N GLU A 44 -17.59 -31.57 10.21
CA GLU A 44 -18.84 -32.11 10.75
C GLU A 44 -19.32 -33.35 9.97
N ASP A 45 -19.02 -33.44 8.68
CA ASP A 45 -19.49 -34.50 7.79
C ASP A 45 -18.77 -35.84 7.98
N GLY A 46 -17.72 -35.87 8.80
CA GLY A 46 -17.25 -37.11 9.44
C GLY A 46 -18.33 -37.79 10.30
N LYS A 47 -19.43 -37.10 10.61
CA LYS A 47 -20.59 -37.60 11.39
C LYS A 47 -21.95 -37.42 10.70
N SER A 48 -22.08 -36.55 9.69
CA SER A 48 -23.33 -36.29 8.97
C SER A 48 -23.09 -36.29 7.46
N LYS A 49 -24.02 -36.76 6.64
CA LYS A 49 -23.83 -36.81 5.18
C LYS A 49 -24.30 -35.49 4.53
N VAL A 50 -23.80 -34.33 4.94
CA VAL A 50 -24.10 -33.10 4.18
C VAL A 50 -23.14 -33.04 3.01
N LYS A 51 -23.61 -33.40 1.81
CA LYS A 51 -22.81 -33.16 0.59
C LYS A 51 -22.71 -31.65 0.40
N VAL A 52 -21.56 -31.08 0.74
CA VAL A 52 -21.26 -29.66 0.50
C VAL A 52 -21.23 -29.43 -1.00
N ALA A 53 -22.36 -28.96 -1.53
CA ALA A 53 -22.59 -28.75 -2.96
C ALA A 53 -22.30 -27.30 -3.35
N ASP A 54 -21.22 -26.69 -2.85
CA ASP A 54 -20.77 -25.38 -3.35
C ASP A 54 -20.04 -25.58 -4.69
N THR A 55 -20.83 -25.94 -5.71
CA THR A 55 -20.37 -26.26 -7.07
C THR A 55 -19.75 -25.06 -7.78
N MET A 56 -20.01 -23.85 -7.29
CA MET A 56 -19.51 -22.60 -7.89
C MET A 56 -18.15 -22.18 -7.33
N PHE A 57 -17.69 -22.75 -6.21
CA PHE A 57 -16.46 -22.32 -5.55
C PHE A 57 -15.21 -22.41 -6.45
N GLY A 58 -15.10 -23.48 -7.25
CA GLY A 58 -14.02 -23.61 -8.23
C GLY A 58 -14.04 -22.54 -9.32
N TYR A 59 -15.23 -22.15 -9.79
CA TYR A 59 -15.41 -21.10 -10.80
C TYR A 59 -15.04 -19.72 -10.24
N ASP A 60 -15.45 -19.43 -9.01
CA ASP A 60 -15.14 -18.16 -8.33
C ASP A 60 -13.63 -18.01 -8.14
N LEU A 61 -12.95 -19.10 -7.76
CA LEU A 61 -11.50 -19.14 -7.61
C LEU A 61 -10.77 -18.89 -8.94
N GLN A 62 -11.23 -19.49 -10.03
CA GLN A 62 -10.66 -19.24 -11.37
C GLN A 62 -10.88 -17.78 -11.82
N THR A 63 -12.06 -17.23 -11.55
CA THR A 63 -12.40 -15.84 -11.87
C THR A 63 -11.52 -14.88 -11.08
N PHE A 64 -11.35 -15.10 -9.78
CA PHE A 64 -10.46 -14.30 -8.94
C PHE A 64 -9.02 -14.31 -9.46
N ARG A 65 -8.48 -15.50 -9.77
CA ARG A 65 -7.13 -15.64 -10.32
C ARG A 65 -6.93 -14.90 -11.64
N ARG A 66 -7.93 -14.94 -12.54
CA ARG A 66 -7.89 -14.17 -13.78
C ARG A 66 -7.78 -12.66 -13.49
N ASP A 67 -8.56 -12.18 -12.54
CA ASP A 67 -8.58 -10.75 -12.18
C ASP A 67 -7.25 -10.34 -11.52
N VAL A 68 -6.65 -11.19 -10.67
CA VAL A 68 -5.31 -10.98 -10.10
C VAL A 68 -4.25 -10.86 -11.19
N ARG A 69 -4.28 -11.73 -12.22
CA ARG A 69 -3.32 -11.64 -13.34
C ARG A 69 -3.51 -10.39 -14.16
N ALA A 70 -4.74 -10.01 -14.45
CA ALA A 70 -5.05 -8.77 -15.17
C ALA A 70 -4.49 -7.56 -14.40
N PHE A 71 -4.76 -7.51 -13.10
CA PHE A 71 -4.22 -6.47 -12.22
C PHE A 71 -2.69 -6.50 -12.13
N GLY A 72 -2.06 -7.68 -12.13
CA GLY A 72 -0.61 -7.82 -12.16
C GLY A 72 0.06 -7.16 -13.38
N GLN A 73 -0.57 -7.24 -14.55
CA GLN A 73 -0.07 -6.55 -15.75
C GLN A 73 -0.12 -5.02 -15.59
N GLU A 74 -1.22 -4.50 -15.02
CA GLU A 74 -1.36 -3.07 -14.76
C GLU A 74 -0.35 -2.57 -13.71
N ALA A 75 -0.21 -3.31 -12.60
CA ALA A 75 0.72 -2.99 -11.53
C ALA A 75 2.18 -3.05 -12.01
N GLY A 76 2.54 -4.03 -12.85
CA GLY A 76 3.86 -4.14 -13.45
C GLY A 76 4.25 -2.93 -14.30
N GLY A 77 3.29 -2.29 -14.97
CA GLY A 77 3.52 -1.07 -15.75
C GLY A 77 3.90 0.14 -14.90
N LEU A 78 3.48 0.21 -13.63
CA LEU A 78 3.75 1.35 -12.76
C LEU A 78 5.23 1.52 -12.44
N SER A 79 5.95 0.41 -12.23
CA SER A 79 7.38 0.42 -11.96
C SER A 79 8.17 1.03 -13.12
N SER A 80 7.77 0.74 -14.37
CA SER A 80 8.38 1.35 -15.56
C SER A 80 8.15 2.86 -15.61
N VAL A 81 6.93 3.32 -15.35
CA VAL A 81 6.59 4.76 -15.35
C VAL A 81 7.33 5.50 -14.23
N LEU A 82 7.35 4.94 -13.02
CA LEU A 82 8.11 5.49 -11.89
C LEU A 82 9.61 5.53 -12.20
N GLY A 83 10.15 4.49 -12.83
CA GLY A 83 11.56 4.44 -13.22
C GLY A 83 11.91 5.53 -14.23
N SER A 84 11.05 5.76 -15.23
CA SER A 84 11.24 6.87 -16.18
C SER A 84 11.19 8.23 -15.50
N LEU A 85 10.29 8.42 -14.54
CA LEU A 85 10.17 9.68 -13.79
C LEU A 85 11.35 9.89 -12.84
N GLU A 86 11.90 8.82 -12.25
CA GLU A 86 13.07 8.88 -11.37
C GLU A 86 14.28 9.46 -12.12
N HIS A 87 14.55 8.99 -13.34
CA HIS A 87 15.68 9.47 -14.14
C HIS A 87 15.52 10.92 -14.64
N GLY A 88 14.27 11.34 -14.86
CA GLY A 88 13.94 12.69 -15.32
C GLY A 88 13.60 13.68 -14.20
N ALA A 89 13.69 13.27 -12.93
CA ALA A 89 13.25 14.10 -11.82
C ALA A 89 14.17 15.31 -11.64
N ALA A 90 13.61 16.50 -11.85
CA ALA A 90 14.24 17.78 -11.52
C ALA A 90 13.41 18.53 -10.49
N TYR A 91 14.04 19.48 -9.81
CA TYR A 91 13.38 20.34 -8.83
C TYR A 91 12.25 21.13 -9.50
N ASP A 92 11.03 20.97 -8.97
CA ASP A 92 9.84 21.68 -9.44
C ASP A 92 8.83 21.80 -8.30
N GLU A 93 8.77 22.99 -7.71
CA GLU A 93 7.90 23.29 -6.56
C GLU A 93 6.42 23.02 -6.86
N SER A 94 5.98 23.27 -8.10
CA SER A 94 4.59 23.02 -8.52
C SER A 94 4.24 21.53 -8.58
N SER A 95 5.26 20.68 -8.79
CA SER A 95 5.12 19.23 -8.92
C SER A 95 5.27 18.47 -7.60
N VAL A 96 5.78 19.13 -6.53
CA VAL A 96 6.02 18.48 -5.23
C VAL A 96 4.74 17.87 -4.66
N MET A 97 3.60 18.58 -4.75
CA MET A 97 2.32 18.10 -4.23
C MET A 97 1.88 16.78 -4.90
N HIS A 98 2.05 16.68 -6.22
CA HIS A 98 1.74 15.44 -6.96
C HIS A 98 2.72 14.32 -6.61
N ALA A 99 4.02 14.61 -6.47
CA ALA A 99 5.00 13.61 -6.05
C ALA A 99 4.70 13.06 -4.64
N GLN A 100 4.26 13.90 -3.71
CA GLN A 100 3.80 13.46 -2.38
C GLN A 100 2.53 12.60 -2.45
N ALA A 101 1.59 12.93 -3.34
CA ALA A 101 0.39 12.11 -3.57
C ALA A 101 0.77 10.73 -4.13
N VAL A 102 1.62 10.68 -5.15
CA VAL A 102 2.17 9.45 -5.74
C VAL A 102 2.84 8.57 -4.68
N MET A 103 3.68 9.15 -3.81
CA MET A 103 4.33 8.41 -2.72
C MET A 103 3.33 7.79 -1.73
N ARG A 104 2.32 8.56 -1.30
CA ARG A 104 1.27 8.05 -0.41
C ARG A 104 0.43 6.95 -1.06
N LEU A 105 0.10 7.10 -2.33
CA LEU A 105 -0.69 6.10 -3.07
C LEU A 105 0.12 4.82 -3.33
N ALA A 106 1.41 4.94 -3.64
CA ALA A 106 2.30 3.79 -3.80
C ALA A 106 2.43 2.98 -2.50
N ASP A 107 2.59 3.65 -1.36
CA ASP A 107 2.60 3.01 -0.03
C ASP A 107 1.26 2.32 0.28
N ARG A 108 0.13 2.99 0.00
CA ARG A 108 -1.21 2.40 0.16
C ARG A 108 -1.39 1.15 -0.71
N ALA A 109 -1.01 1.22 -1.98
CA ALA A 109 -1.12 0.10 -2.92
C ALA A 109 -0.30 -1.10 -2.44
N HIS A 110 0.96 -0.88 -2.05
CA HIS A 110 1.81 -1.94 -1.51
C HIS A 110 1.21 -2.59 -0.26
N LYS A 111 0.81 -1.79 0.73
CA LYS A 111 0.19 -2.29 1.97
C LYS A 111 -1.10 -3.06 1.69
N GLY A 112 -1.92 -2.55 0.77
CA GLY A 112 -3.16 -3.19 0.36
C GLY A 112 -2.93 -4.56 -0.28
N VAL A 113 -1.97 -4.66 -1.21
CA VAL A 113 -1.60 -5.95 -1.84
C VAL A 113 -1.00 -6.92 -0.84
N SER A 114 -0.15 -6.46 0.08
CA SER A 114 0.39 -7.31 1.15
C SER A 114 -0.72 -7.89 2.03
N ALA A 115 -1.71 -7.07 2.40
CA ALA A 115 -2.88 -7.54 3.16
C ALA A 115 -3.73 -8.55 2.37
N LEU A 116 -3.84 -8.39 1.04
CA LEU A 116 -4.50 -9.39 0.18
C LEU A 116 -3.72 -10.70 0.17
N LEU A 117 -2.39 -10.67 0.12
CA LEU A 117 -1.56 -11.87 0.18
C LEU A 117 -1.79 -12.63 1.49
N ASP A 118 -1.83 -11.93 2.62
CA ASP A 118 -2.11 -12.56 3.93
C ASP A 118 -3.48 -13.27 3.93
N LYS A 119 -4.53 -12.60 3.41
CA LYS A 119 -5.86 -13.20 3.26
C LYS A 119 -5.85 -14.41 2.33
N ALA A 120 -5.07 -14.37 1.25
CA ALA A 120 -4.96 -15.47 0.29
C ALA A 120 -4.26 -16.69 0.90
N VAL A 121 -3.24 -16.48 1.73
CA VAL A 121 -2.58 -17.55 2.48
C VAL A 121 -3.55 -18.18 3.48
N LEU A 122 -4.34 -17.38 4.20
CA LEU A 122 -5.38 -17.90 5.10
C LEU A 122 -6.45 -18.70 4.35
N ALA A 123 -6.96 -18.17 3.24
CA ALA A 123 -7.92 -18.87 2.40
C ALA A 123 -7.35 -20.21 1.90
N HIS A 124 -6.09 -20.22 1.45
CA HIS A 124 -5.41 -21.45 1.04
C HIS A 124 -5.37 -22.51 2.13
N GLN A 125 -5.12 -22.14 3.39
CA GLN A 125 -5.11 -23.08 4.52
C GLN A 125 -6.48 -23.78 4.69
N HIS A 126 -7.58 -23.03 4.55
CA HIS A 126 -8.94 -23.60 4.64
C HIS A 126 -9.31 -24.45 3.41
N ILE A 127 -8.86 -24.06 2.20
CA ILE A 127 -9.17 -24.80 0.97
C ILE A 127 -8.34 -26.07 0.83
N ARG A 128 -7.16 -26.16 1.46
CA ARG A 128 -6.28 -27.34 1.39
C ARG A 128 -6.95 -28.61 1.94
N GLU A 129 -7.94 -28.46 2.81
CA GLU A 129 -8.77 -29.55 3.34
C GLU A 129 -9.83 -30.03 2.31
N ALA A 130 -10.02 -29.31 1.19
CA ALA A 130 -11.00 -29.58 0.13
C ALA A 130 -10.35 -30.01 -1.21
N GLU A 131 -11.18 -30.32 -2.22
CA GLU A 131 -10.73 -30.81 -3.53
C GLU A 131 -9.95 -29.77 -4.38
N HIS A 132 -10.07 -28.48 -4.07
CA HIS A 132 -9.50 -27.36 -4.86
C HIS A 132 -8.11 -26.91 -4.40
N LYS A 133 -7.32 -27.80 -3.78
CA LYS A 133 -6.01 -27.49 -3.20
C LYS A 133 -5.00 -26.92 -4.21
N VAL A 134 -5.08 -27.35 -5.47
CA VAL A 134 -4.13 -26.95 -6.53
C VAL A 134 -4.43 -25.52 -6.97
N GLU A 135 -5.69 -25.20 -7.21
CA GLU A 135 -6.14 -23.87 -7.60
C GLU A 135 -5.86 -22.86 -6.48
N ALA A 136 -6.07 -23.25 -5.22
CA ALA A 136 -5.76 -22.41 -4.07
C ALA A 136 -4.26 -22.16 -3.93
N TRP A 137 -3.40 -23.13 -4.28
CA TRP A 137 -1.95 -22.93 -4.28
C TRP A 137 -1.53 -21.91 -5.34
N TYR A 138 -2.08 -22.02 -6.56
CA TYR A 138 -1.80 -21.05 -7.61
C TYR A 138 -2.28 -19.63 -7.29
N MET A 139 -3.40 -19.49 -6.57
CA MET A 139 -3.87 -18.19 -6.08
C MET A 139 -2.80 -17.53 -5.19
N VAL A 140 -2.20 -18.27 -4.26
CA VAL A 140 -1.14 -17.75 -3.39
C VAL A 140 0.10 -17.37 -4.20
N GLN A 141 0.49 -18.18 -5.19
CA GLN A 141 1.61 -17.87 -6.08
C GLN A 141 1.40 -16.56 -6.85
N GLU A 142 0.21 -16.38 -7.44
CA GLU A 142 -0.15 -15.19 -8.20
C GLU A 142 -0.19 -13.94 -7.29
N MET A 143 -0.75 -14.05 -6.09
CA MET A 143 -0.73 -12.98 -5.09
C MET A 143 0.67 -12.65 -4.59
N THR A 144 1.54 -13.65 -4.43
CA THR A 144 2.95 -13.44 -4.05
C THR A 144 3.69 -12.68 -5.13
N SER A 145 3.48 -13.05 -6.40
CA SER A 145 4.06 -12.34 -7.54
C SER A 145 3.60 -10.88 -7.59
N LEU A 146 2.30 -10.63 -7.39
CA LEU A 146 1.74 -9.28 -7.33
C LEU A 146 2.31 -8.46 -6.15
N ALA A 147 2.51 -9.07 -4.98
CA ALA A 147 3.12 -8.42 -3.83
C ALA A 147 4.58 -8.02 -4.11
N GLN A 148 5.35 -8.89 -4.75
CA GLN A 148 6.73 -8.59 -5.16
C GLN A 148 6.78 -7.42 -6.17
N MET A 149 5.87 -7.40 -7.14
CA MET A 149 5.79 -6.29 -8.11
C MET A 149 5.50 -4.94 -7.45
N THR A 150 4.65 -4.93 -6.42
CA THR A 150 4.25 -3.69 -5.73
C THR A 150 5.21 -3.26 -4.62
N GLN A 151 6.04 -4.17 -4.10
CA GLN A 151 7.00 -3.91 -3.03
C GLN A 151 7.99 -2.78 -3.34
N VAL A 152 8.38 -2.62 -4.61
CA VAL A 152 9.36 -1.61 -5.03
C VAL A 152 8.76 -0.22 -5.19
N LEU A 153 7.43 -0.11 -5.36
CA LEU A 153 6.76 1.15 -5.70
C LEU A 153 7.00 2.27 -4.67
N PRO A 154 6.90 2.02 -3.34
CA PRO A 154 7.14 3.07 -2.35
C PRO A 154 8.57 3.62 -2.41
N GLY A 155 9.56 2.74 -2.62
CA GLY A 155 10.96 3.12 -2.75
C GLY A 155 11.21 4.01 -3.97
N MET A 156 10.66 3.64 -5.13
CA MET A 156 10.78 4.42 -6.37
C MET A 156 10.05 5.77 -6.26
N ALA A 157 8.82 5.77 -5.73
CA ALA A 157 8.06 7.00 -5.53
C ALA A 157 8.75 7.97 -4.56
N ASN A 158 9.40 7.46 -3.51
CA ASN A 158 10.19 8.27 -2.58
C ASN A 158 11.38 8.94 -3.29
N LYS A 159 12.09 8.23 -4.18
CA LYS A 159 13.18 8.83 -4.95
C LYS A 159 12.70 9.93 -5.89
N VAL A 160 11.57 9.73 -6.56
CA VAL A 160 10.93 10.77 -7.39
C VAL A 160 10.61 12.00 -6.54
N LEU A 161 10.00 11.81 -5.36
CA LEU A 161 9.70 12.91 -4.43
C LEU A 161 10.97 13.66 -4.02
N LEU A 162 12.05 12.95 -3.67
CA LEU A 162 13.33 13.58 -3.33
C LEU A 162 13.91 14.37 -4.50
N GLY A 163 13.87 13.81 -5.71
CA GLY A 163 14.34 14.50 -6.93
C GLY A 163 13.54 15.76 -7.26
N VAL A 164 12.23 15.74 -7.02
CA VAL A 164 11.35 16.91 -7.26
C VAL A 164 11.49 17.98 -6.17
N SER A 165 11.78 17.56 -4.94
CA SER A 165 11.78 18.46 -3.76
C SER A 165 13.15 19.03 -3.41
N SER A 166 14.23 18.36 -3.79
CA SER A 166 15.60 18.82 -3.49
C SER A 166 16.18 19.62 -4.65
N ARG A 167 16.47 20.90 -4.40
CA ARG A 167 17.31 21.70 -5.32
C ARG A 167 18.69 21.06 -5.41
N LYS A 168 19.27 21.03 -6.61
CA LYS A 168 20.66 20.58 -6.76
C LYS A 168 21.57 21.53 -5.98
N ALA A 169 22.47 20.97 -5.18
CA ALA A 169 23.46 21.75 -4.45
C ALA A 169 24.30 22.57 -5.45
N GLY A 170 24.27 23.90 -5.32
CA GLY A 170 24.98 24.84 -6.20
C GLY A 170 24.09 25.61 -7.19
N GLU A 171 22.79 25.33 -7.25
CA GLU A 171 21.86 26.13 -8.05
C GLU A 171 21.57 27.47 -7.33
N PRO A 172 21.81 28.63 -7.97
CA PRO A 172 21.67 29.92 -7.33
C PRO A 172 20.24 30.09 -6.82
N VAL A 173 20.09 30.37 -5.53
CA VAL A 173 18.81 30.76 -4.95
C VAL A 173 18.38 32.03 -5.69
N PRO A 174 17.20 32.05 -6.35
CA PRO A 174 16.69 33.29 -6.91
C PRO A 174 16.58 34.28 -5.76
N ALA A 175 17.32 35.39 -5.88
CA ALA A 175 17.32 36.44 -4.88
C ALA A 175 15.86 36.84 -4.62
N PRO A 176 15.47 37.05 -3.34
CA PRO A 176 14.15 37.60 -3.06
C PRO A 176 14.02 38.91 -3.86
N ALA A 177 13.05 38.95 -4.77
CA ALA A 177 12.78 40.14 -5.55
C ALA A 177 12.57 41.30 -4.57
N ASP A 178 13.35 42.37 -4.75
CA ASP A 178 13.35 43.55 -3.91
C ASP A 178 11.92 43.97 -3.56
N ALA A 179 11.65 44.05 -2.25
CA ALA A 179 10.42 44.62 -1.75
C ALA A 179 10.24 46.04 -2.33
N PRO A 180 9.06 46.42 -2.84
CA PRO A 180 8.83 47.78 -3.27
C PRO A 180 9.07 48.72 -2.09
N ALA A 181 9.99 49.67 -2.29
CA ALA A 181 10.31 50.71 -1.32
C ALA A 181 9.07 51.58 -1.07
N HIS A 182 8.34 51.30 0.01
CA HIS A 182 7.35 52.24 0.54
C HIS A 182 8.06 53.28 1.42
N SER A 183 8.37 54.41 0.79
CA SER A 183 8.77 55.64 1.46
C SER A 183 7.57 56.29 2.17
N GLY A 184 7.66 56.41 3.49
CA GLY A 184 7.36 57.61 4.27
C GLY A 184 5.91 58.14 4.35
N GLY A 185 5.33 58.08 5.55
CA GLY A 185 4.20 58.92 5.96
C GLY A 185 3.83 58.67 7.42
N GLY A 186 4.26 59.57 8.31
CA GLY A 186 4.21 59.40 9.77
C GLY A 186 2.84 59.61 10.43
N GLY A 187 2.81 59.30 11.73
CA GLY A 187 1.73 59.65 12.66
C GLY A 187 1.66 58.68 13.85
N PRO A 188 1.94 59.12 15.08
CA PRO A 188 1.90 58.26 16.27
C PRO A 188 0.46 58.14 16.81
N VAL A 189 0.29 57.24 17.79
CA VAL A 189 -0.63 57.25 18.95
C VAL A 189 -1.36 55.90 19.12
N HIS A 190 -1.35 55.46 20.38
CA HIS A 190 -2.13 54.39 21.02
C HIS A 190 -1.53 52.98 21.07
N ALA A 191 -0.77 52.77 22.14
CA ALA A 191 -0.60 51.47 22.78
C ALA A 191 -1.96 50.89 23.24
N PRO A 192 -2.11 49.56 23.17
CA PRO A 192 -2.91 48.87 24.17
C PRO A 192 -2.14 47.77 24.90
N ALA A 193 -2.29 47.83 26.23
CA ALA A 193 -2.55 46.72 27.14
C ALA A 193 -1.64 45.48 27.08
N SER A 194 -0.72 45.47 28.06
CA SER A 194 -0.15 44.28 28.67
C SER A 194 -1.27 43.31 29.11
N VAL A 195 -1.35 42.14 28.48
CA VAL A 195 -2.18 41.02 28.95
C VAL A 195 -1.25 39.92 29.48
N SER A 196 -1.41 39.71 30.79
CA SER A 196 -0.76 38.68 31.60
C SER A 196 -0.86 37.28 31.00
N GLY A 197 0.23 36.54 31.16
CA GLY A 197 0.42 35.22 30.57
C GLY A 197 -0.44 34.08 31.15
N PRO A 198 -0.48 32.93 30.47
CA PRO A 198 -1.16 31.74 30.96
C PRO A 198 -0.24 30.90 31.86
N ILE A 199 -0.62 30.86 33.14
CA ILE A 199 -0.83 29.68 33.99
C ILE A 199 0.04 28.44 33.65
N LEU A 200 1.08 28.26 34.48
CA LEU A 200 1.68 26.96 34.78
C LEU A 200 0.66 26.11 35.56
N GLN A 201 0.07 25.08 34.93
CA GLN A 201 -0.41 23.90 35.62
C GLN A 201 0.26 22.66 35.02
N ARG A 202 1.35 22.23 35.66
CA ARG A 202 1.97 20.92 35.45
C ARG A 202 1.00 19.86 35.97
N LYS A 203 0.36 19.14 35.06
CA LYS A 203 -0.38 17.90 35.32
C LYS A 203 0.57 16.81 35.84
N ALA A 204 0.02 16.01 36.73
CA ALA A 204 0.63 14.92 37.48
C ALA A 204 1.46 13.93 36.64
N ALA A 205 2.55 13.48 37.24
CA ALA A 205 3.37 12.39 36.77
C ALA A 205 2.56 11.09 36.66
N VAL A 206 2.54 10.50 35.47
CA VAL A 206 2.10 9.12 35.24
C VAL A 206 3.31 8.22 35.54
N PRO A 207 3.18 7.19 36.39
CA PRO A 207 4.28 6.28 36.66
C PRO A 207 4.58 5.43 35.42
N LEU A 208 5.81 5.56 34.93
CA LEU A 208 6.41 4.71 33.91
C LEU A 208 6.37 3.26 34.39
N ARG A 209 5.56 2.43 33.75
CA ARG A 209 5.69 0.97 33.85
C ARG A 209 6.94 0.53 33.08
N PRO A 210 7.75 -0.39 33.62
CA PRO A 210 8.94 -0.88 32.95
C PRO A 210 8.58 -1.58 31.64
N VAL A 211 9.23 -1.13 30.57
CA VAL A 211 9.21 -1.73 29.24
C VAL A 211 9.72 -3.16 29.37
N GLY A 212 8.82 -4.10 29.14
CA GLY A 212 9.16 -5.51 28.97
C GLY A 212 10.16 -5.66 27.84
N ARG A 213 11.36 -6.09 28.22
CA ARG A 213 12.35 -6.87 27.47
C ARG A 213 12.02 -7.01 25.98
N MET A 214 12.79 -6.29 25.14
CA MET A 214 12.91 -6.55 23.71
C MET A 214 13.22 -8.04 23.50
N VAL A 215 12.23 -8.77 22.99
CA VAL A 215 12.46 -10.08 22.38
C VAL A 215 13.10 -9.79 21.03
N GLN A 216 14.36 -10.14 20.97
CA GLN A 216 15.24 -10.20 19.82
C GLN A 216 14.53 -10.89 18.63
N GLY A 217 14.74 -10.33 17.44
CA GLY A 217 14.02 -10.62 16.19
C GLY A 217 13.53 -12.06 16.02
N SER A 218 12.22 -12.22 16.04
CA SER A 218 11.59 -13.37 15.41
C SER A 218 11.65 -13.14 13.91
N VAL A 219 12.65 -13.74 13.27
CA VAL A 219 12.61 -14.01 11.83
C VAL A 219 11.31 -14.78 11.62
N VAL A 220 10.33 -14.15 10.98
CA VAL A 220 9.11 -14.83 10.56
C VAL A 220 9.57 -15.96 9.64
N ASN A 221 9.61 -17.16 10.20
CA ASN A 221 9.96 -18.38 9.50
C ASN A 221 8.78 -18.66 8.57
N LEU A 222 8.80 -18.05 7.37
CA LEU A 222 7.86 -18.35 6.30
C LEU A 222 7.90 -19.87 6.10
N PRO A 223 6.77 -20.59 6.23
CA PRO A 223 6.77 -22.02 6.01
C PRO A 223 7.30 -22.30 4.60
N ALA A 224 8.27 -23.20 4.50
CA ALA A 224 8.86 -23.61 3.23
C ALA A 224 7.73 -24.01 2.28
N ILE A 225 7.63 -23.29 1.15
CA ILE A 225 6.66 -23.59 0.11
C ILE A 225 7.00 -25.00 -0.41
N PRO A 226 6.09 -25.98 -0.31
CA PRO A 226 6.36 -27.33 -0.81
C PRO A 226 6.61 -27.29 -2.32
N PRO A 227 7.47 -28.18 -2.85
CA PRO A 227 7.77 -28.23 -4.27
C PRO A 227 6.50 -28.46 -5.09
N ALA A 228 6.44 -27.85 -6.28
CA ALA A 228 5.31 -27.97 -7.18
C ALA A 228 5.03 -29.46 -7.50
N PRO A 229 3.76 -29.89 -7.55
CA PRO A 229 3.43 -31.25 -7.96
C PRO A 229 3.88 -31.48 -9.41
N PRO A 230 4.38 -32.69 -9.74
CA PRO A 230 4.81 -32.99 -11.10
C PRO A 230 3.64 -32.87 -12.08
N PRO A 231 3.90 -32.49 -13.35
CA PRO A 231 2.87 -32.50 -14.39
C PRO A 231 2.29 -33.91 -14.53
N ARG A 232 0.96 -34.02 -14.64
CA ARG A 232 0.31 -35.31 -14.90
C ARG A 232 0.69 -35.80 -16.30
N PRO A 233 0.95 -37.11 -16.47
CA PRO A 233 1.20 -37.71 -17.79
C PRO A 233 -0.03 -37.63 -18.69
#